data_AF-A0A6B0XRI7-F1
#
_entry.id   AF-A0A6B0XRI7-F1
#
_cell.length_a   1.000
_cell.length_b   1.000
_cell.length_c   1.000
_cell.angle_alpha   90.00
_cell.angle_beta   90.00
_cell.angle_gamma   90.00
#
_symmetry.space_group_name_H-M   'P 1'
#
loop_
_entity.id
_entity.type
_entity.pdbx_description
1 polymer ?
#
loop_
_entity_poly.entity_id
_entity_poly.type
_entity_poly.pdbx_seq_one_letter_code
_entity_poly.pdbx_strand_id
1 'polypeptide(L)'
;MPTGTEEPEEKLGRLLADLYPLPEGRNLDIRPPPHPPERLVLYRTWSPSQARAIPSGPTATIIVWSAEGPVVDGVCFGCDDLASLVSHLGVRRDAIRVEGGTGNVPVIADVVKRHGATRDELLSELPGLLSERLDLDVSLQQVETMARTLVLRGEIGTVAPDDEYGGARYLHAFADAKNEDPRRGAGGGPSKDAGTLVELLSIALEMPVVDETFGAAVEPFHVRVHDSAYGTEGLELLVRNLEAQTALDISVEDRPDRLVVVSPAG
;
A
#
# COMPACT_ATOMS: atom_id res chain seq x y z
N MET A 1 42.07 20.27 -2.66
CA MET A 1 41.30 19.38 -3.56
C MET A 1 40.30 18.65 -2.69
N PRO A 2 38.97 18.84 -2.85
CA PRO A 2 38.04 18.08 -2.05
C PRO A 2 37.99 16.66 -2.62
N THR A 3 38.59 15.72 -1.89
CA THR A 3 38.42 14.29 -2.05
C THR A 3 37.18 13.90 -1.24
N GLY A 4 36.05 13.79 -1.90
CA GLY A 4 34.82 13.29 -1.30
C GLY A 4 34.01 12.58 -2.36
N THR A 5 34.21 11.28 -2.51
CA THR A 5 33.25 10.40 -3.17
C THR A 5 32.03 10.34 -2.26
N GLU A 6 31.01 11.13 -2.61
CA GLU A 6 29.68 11.08 -2.00
C GLU A 6 29.16 9.64 -2.02
N GLU A 7 28.61 9.18 -0.89
CA GLU A 7 28.09 7.82 -0.81
C GLU A 7 26.85 7.66 -1.71
N PRO A 8 26.61 6.50 -2.33
CA PRO A 8 25.49 6.30 -3.26
C PRO A 8 24.12 6.66 -2.70
N GLU A 9 23.92 6.51 -1.38
CA GLU A 9 22.70 6.85 -0.67
C GLU A 9 22.49 8.37 -0.56
N GLU A 10 23.54 9.12 -0.24
CA GLU A 10 23.50 10.59 -0.21
C GLU A 10 23.13 11.17 -1.57
N LYS A 11 23.70 10.60 -2.65
CA LYS A 11 23.40 11.00 -4.02
C LYS A 11 21.95 10.72 -4.40
N LEU A 12 21.40 9.58 -3.97
CA LEU A 12 20.00 9.22 -4.22
C LEU A 12 19.05 10.13 -3.45
N GLY A 13 19.35 10.43 -2.19
CA GLY A 13 18.57 11.35 -1.36
C GLY A 13 18.51 12.77 -1.96
N ARG A 14 19.64 13.29 -2.46
CA ARG A 14 19.66 14.60 -3.16
C ARG A 14 18.86 14.57 -4.44
N LEU A 15 19.03 13.53 -5.27
CA LEU A 15 18.24 13.37 -6.50
C LEU A 15 16.74 13.34 -6.20
N LEU A 16 16.33 12.62 -5.16
CA LEU A 16 14.94 12.60 -4.71
C LEU A 16 14.45 13.98 -4.26
N ALA A 17 15.25 14.73 -3.50
CA ALA A 17 14.88 16.06 -3.04
C ALA A 17 14.71 17.06 -4.19
N ASP A 18 15.56 16.96 -5.21
CA ASP A 18 15.50 17.81 -6.40
C ASP A 18 14.30 17.47 -7.30
N LEU A 19 14.01 16.18 -7.50
CA LEU A 19 12.91 15.74 -8.35
C LEU A 19 11.53 15.84 -7.68
N TYR A 20 11.49 15.61 -6.37
CA TYR A 20 10.27 15.53 -5.57
C TYR A 20 10.33 16.44 -4.34
N PRO A 21 10.47 17.77 -4.53
CA PRO A 21 10.34 18.69 -3.42
C PRO A 21 8.88 18.74 -2.95
N LEU A 22 8.67 18.66 -1.65
CA LEU A 22 7.37 18.92 -1.04
C LEU A 22 7.31 20.40 -0.64
N PRO A 23 6.34 21.19 -1.16
CA PRO A 23 6.22 22.60 -0.79
C PRO A 23 6.09 22.81 0.73
N GLU A 24 6.66 23.91 1.21
CA GLU A 24 6.57 24.28 2.63
C GLU A 24 5.11 24.42 3.06
N GLY A 25 4.77 23.83 4.21
CA GLY A 25 3.41 23.85 4.76
C GLY A 25 2.41 22.90 4.11
N ARG A 26 2.76 22.18 3.02
CA ARG A 26 1.90 21.14 2.43
C ARG A 26 2.17 19.77 3.03
N ASN A 27 1.13 18.94 3.15
CA ASN A 27 1.25 17.53 3.47
C ASN A 27 1.27 16.64 2.23
N LEU A 28 0.77 17.16 1.10
CA LEU A 28 0.65 16.42 -0.15
C LEU A 28 1.07 17.28 -1.34
N ASP A 29 1.67 16.64 -2.34
CA ASP A 29 1.78 17.16 -3.69
C ASP A 29 1.63 16.00 -4.69
N ILE A 30 1.17 16.34 -5.89
CA ILE A 30 1.07 15.39 -7.00
C ILE A 30 1.80 15.95 -8.21
N ARG A 31 2.52 15.09 -8.93
CA ARG A 31 3.35 15.47 -10.07
C ARG A 31 2.89 14.73 -11.32
N PRO A 32 2.03 15.35 -12.16
CA PRO A 32 1.59 14.74 -13.40
C PRO A 32 2.72 14.74 -14.45
N PRO A 33 2.56 13.96 -15.54
CA PRO A 33 3.44 14.02 -16.69
C PRO A 33 3.59 15.45 -17.27
N PRO A 34 4.71 15.75 -17.96
CA PRO A 34 5.82 14.86 -18.26
C PRO A 34 6.74 14.61 -17.06
N HIS A 35 7.02 13.34 -16.77
CA HIS A 35 7.95 12.97 -15.70
C HIS A 35 9.42 13.21 -16.14
N PRO A 36 10.30 13.63 -15.21
CA PRO A 36 11.71 13.82 -15.51
C PRO A 36 12.39 12.48 -15.88
N PRO A 37 13.30 12.44 -16.87
CA PRO A 37 14.02 11.22 -17.25
C PRO A 37 14.77 10.57 -16.08
N GLU A 38 15.25 11.37 -15.13
CA GLU A 38 15.95 10.95 -13.92
C GLU A 38 15.10 10.04 -13.03
N ARG A 39 13.76 10.11 -13.12
CA ARG A 39 12.84 9.18 -12.46
C ARG A 39 13.12 7.72 -12.83
N LEU A 40 13.49 7.45 -14.08
CA LEU A 40 13.84 6.09 -14.51
C LEU A 40 15.18 5.63 -13.96
N VAL A 41 16.13 6.56 -13.76
CA VAL A 41 17.40 6.26 -13.09
C VAL A 41 17.11 5.87 -11.65
N LEU A 42 16.31 6.66 -10.94
CA LEU A 42 15.86 6.38 -9.59
C LEU A 42 15.21 5.00 -9.46
N TYR A 43 14.23 4.69 -10.32
CA TYR A 43 13.56 3.39 -10.31
C TYR A 43 14.53 2.21 -10.52
N ARG A 44 15.48 2.34 -11.46
CA ARG A 44 16.50 1.31 -11.74
C ARG A 44 17.46 1.11 -10.58
N THR A 45 17.78 2.17 -9.84
CA THR A 45 18.64 2.11 -8.66
C THR A 45 17.92 1.52 -7.47
N TRP A 46 16.69 1.96 -7.20
CA TRP A 46 15.91 1.54 -6.04
C TRP A 46 15.42 0.09 -6.16
N SER A 47 14.97 -0.35 -7.35
CA SER A 47 14.51 -1.73 -7.58
C SER A 47 15.10 -2.34 -8.85
N PRO A 48 16.38 -2.76 -8.85
CA PRO A 48 17.05 -3.26 -10.05
C PRO A 48 16.42 -4.53 -10.64
N SER A 49 15.86 -5.41 -9.79
CA SER A 49 15.20 -6.63 -10.24
C SER A 49 13.89 -6.32 -10.97
N GLN A 50 13.05 -5.46 -10.41
CA GLN A 50 11.81 -5.04 -11.03
C GLN A 50 12.06 -4.24 -12.31
N ALA A 51 13.08 -3.38 -12.32
CA ALA A 51 13.46 -2.61 -13.50
C ALA A 51 13.95 -3.46 -14.68
N ARG A 52 14.50 -4.66 -14.43
CA ARG A 52 14.78 -5.64 -15.50
C ARG A 52 13.51 -6.26 -16.07
N ALA A 53 12.51 -6.50 -15.23
CA ALA A 53 11.24 -7.09 -15.64
C ALA A 53 10.33 -6.07 -16.36
N ILE A 54 10.32 -4.81 -15.91
CA ILE A 54 9.49 -3.72 -16.46
C ILE A 54 10.40 -2.50 -16.75
N PRO A 55 11.10 -2.47 -17.91
CA PRO A 55 12.10 -1.44 -18.20
C PRO A 55 11.52 -0.05 -18.49
N SER A 56 10.23 0.02 -18.83
CA SER A 56 9.49 1.26 -19.09
C SER A 56 9.30 2.11 -17.83
N GLY A 57 9.47 1.52 -16.65
CA GLY A 57 9.22 2.18 -15.38
C GLY A 57 7.75 2.17 -14.95
N PRO A 58 7.46 2.70 -13.76
CA PRO A 58 6.13 2.70 -13.18
C PRO A 58 5.23 3.79 -13.78
N THR A 59 3.92 3.59 -13.65
CA THR A 59 2.90 4.62 -13.92
C THR A 59 3.02 5.74 -12.89
N ALA A 60 3.17 5.40 -11.61
CA ALA A 60 3.35 6.35 -10.51
C ALA A 60 4.47 5.91 -9.55
N THR A 61 5.21 6.89 -9.02
CA THR A 61 6.18 6.74 -7.93
C THR A 61 5.62 7.43 -6.69
N ILE A 62 5.72 6.78 -5.53
CA ILE A 62 5.25 7.29 -4.25
C ILE A 62 6.46 7.64 -3.40
N ILE A 63 6.54 8.89 -2.97
CA ILE A 63 7.63 9.45 -2.17
C ILE A 63 7.10 9.88 -0.81
N VAL A 64 7.80 9.50 0.25
CA VAL A 64 7.55 9.99 1.61
C VAL A 64 8.63 11.00 1.98
N TRP A 65 8.21 12.19 2.39
CA TRP A 65 9.08 13.29 2.79
C TRP A 65 9.20 13.36 4.31
N SER A 66 10.38 13.02 4.84
CA SER A 66 10.67 13.06 6.28
C SER A 66 11.62 14.20 6.65
N ALA A 67 11.91 14.37 7.94
CA ALA A 67 12.94 15.30 8.41
C ALA A 67 14.36 14.91 7.93
N GLU A 68 14.59 13.64 7.64
CA GLU A 68 15.86 13.09 7.14
C GLU A 68 15.97 13.20 5.62
N GLY A 69 14.85 13.54 4.95
CA GLY A 69 14.75 13.69 3.50
C GLY A 69 13.67 12.81 2.87
N PRO A 70 13.49 12.93 1.55
CA PRO A 70 12.62 12.06 0.78
C PRO A 70 13.16 10.64 0.65
N VAL A 71 12.25 9.67 0.71
CA VAL A 71 12.51 8.27 0.38
C VAL A 71 11.45 7.75 -0.58
N VAL A 72 11.82 6.76 -1.40
CA VAL A 72 10.85 6.03 -2.21
C VAL A 72 10.09 5.08 -1.29
N ASP A 73 8.78 5.29 -1.20
CA ASP A 73 7.85 4.47 -0.41
C ASP A 73 7.30 3.32 -1.26
N GLY A 74 7.11 3.57 -2.55
CA GLY A 74 6.64 2.53 -3.47
C GLY A 74 6.55 2.99 -4.90
N VAL A 75 6.17 2.06 -5.76
CA VAL A 75 5.89 2.29 -7.17
C VAL A 75 4.64 1.54 -7.55
N CYS A 76 3.96 2.03 -8.57
CA CYS A 76 2.73 1.44 -9.04
C CYS A 76 2.67 1.38 -10.57
N PHE A 77 2.14 0.28 -11.10
CA PHE A 77 2.04 -0.02 -12.53
C PHE A 77 0.57 -0.18 -12.89
N GLY A 78 0.11 0.52 -13.92
CA GLY A 78 -1.29 0.46 -14.37
C GLY A 78 -2.30 1.12 -13.41
N CYS A 79 -1.85 2.04 -12.56
CA CYS A 79 -2.68 2.89 -11.72
C CYS A 79 -2.85 4.26 -12.34
N ASP A 80 -3.70 4.32 -13.35
CA ASP A 80 -4.02 5.52 -14.11
C ASP A 80 -5.45 6.01 -13.82
N ASP A 81 -5.97 5.73 -12.62
CA ASP A 81 -7.30 6.15 -12.18
C ASP A 81 -7.29 6.86 -10.81
N LEU A 82 -8.37 7.58 -10.54
CA LEU A 82 -8.53 8.38 -9.32
C LEU A 82 -8.58 7.52 -8.05
N ALA A 83 -9.15 6.32 -8.14
CA ALA A 83 -9.22 5.40 -7.00
C ALA A 83 -7.82 4.92 -6.58
N SER A 84 -6.95 4.69 -7.55
CA SER A 84 -5.55 4.32 -7.33
C SER A 84 -4.79 5.45 -6.64
N LEU A 85 -4.96 6.70 -7.10
CA LEU A 85 -4.35 7.86 -6.45
C LEU A 85 -4.82 8.01 -5.00
N VAL A 86 -6.13 7.93 -4.76
CA VAL A 86 -6.70 8.01 -3.40
C VAL A 86 -6.19 6.85 -2.53
N SER A 87 -5.99 5.66 -3.12
CA SER A 87 -5.46 4.51 -2.40
C SER A 87 -4.02 4.72 -1.92
N HIS A 88 -3.18 5.42 -2.70
CA HIS A 88 -1.82 5.79 -2.27
C HIS A 88 -1.77 6.75 -1.06
N LEU A 89 -2.91 7.34 -0.69
CA LEU A 89 -3.07 8.17 0.50
C LEU A 89 -3.54 7.37 1.74
N GLY A 90 -3.55 6.03 1.65
CA GLY A 90 -3.92 5.15 2.76
C GLY A 90 -5.43 4.86 2.83
N VAL A 91 -6.16 4.99 1.72
CA VAL A 91 -7.53 4.52 1.61
C VAL A 91 -7.52 3.13 0.94
N ARG A 92 -8.25 2.16 1.51
CA ARG A 92 -8.40 0.87 0.83
C ARG A 92 -9.23 1.04 -0.43
N ARG A 93 -8.94 0.26 -1.49
CA ARG A 93 -9.65 0.39 -2.78
C ARG A 93 -11.16 0.15 -2.66
N ASP A 94 -11.57 -0.84 -1.87
CA ASP A 94 -12.98 -1.14 -1.57
C ASP A 94 -13.70 -0.02 -0.81
N ALA A 95 -12.93 0.79 -0.09
CA ALA A 95 -13.41 1.96 0.63
C ALA A 95 -13.37 3.25 -0.22
N ILE A 96 -13.26 3.14 -1.55
CA ILE A 96 -13.29 4.26 -2.48
C ILE A 96 -14.47 4.11 -3.44
N ARG A 97 -15.33 5.13 -3.49
CA ARG A 97 -16.39 5.23 -4.47
C ARG A 97 -16.16 6.43 -5.35
N VAL A 98 -15.92 6.20 -6.64
CA VAL A 98 -15.85 7.27 -7.63
C VAL A 98 -17.20 7.37 -8.34
N GLU A 99 -17.83 8.53 -8.29
CA GLU A 99 -19.16 8.78 -8.82
C GLU A 99 -19.14 9.71 -10.03
N GLY A 100 -20.15 9.58 -10.90
CA GLY A 100 -20.27 10.43 -12.09
C GLY A 100 -19.18 10.16 -13.13
N GLY A 101 -18.87 11.17 -13.95
CA GLY A 101 -17.92 11.05 -15.05
C GLY A 101 -16.44 11.05 -14.63
N THR A 102 -16.11 11.31 -13.36
CA THR A 102 -14.73 11.44 -12.88
C THR A 102 -13.96 10.12 -12.91
N GLY A 103 -14.65 8.99 -12.81
CA GLY A 103 -14.01 7.66 -12.90
C GLY A 103 -13.45 7.32 -14.27
N ASN A 104 -13.82 8.07 -15.31
CA ASN A 104 -13.35 7.85 -16.68
C ASN A 104 -12.16 8.73 -17.06
N VAL A 105 -11.71 9.61 -16.17
CA VAL A 105 -10.58 10.51 -16.42
C VAL A 105 -9.29 9.79 -15.99
N PRO A 106 -8.33 9.58 -16.90
CA PRO A 106 -7.05 9.01 -16.51
C PRO A 106 -6.31 9.95 -15.57
N VAL A 107 -5.93 9.45 -14.40
CA VAL A 107 -5.16 10.20 -13.39
C VAL A 107 -3.81 9.52 -13.23
N ILE A 108 -2.79 10.10 -13.86
CA ILE A 108 -1.41 9.66 -13.76
C ILE A 108 -0.62 10.75 -13.05
N ALA A 109 -0.11 10.45 -11.86
CA ALA A 109 0.77 11.36 -11.13
C ALA A 109 1.67 10.60 -10.16
N ASP A 110 2.91 11.07 -10.01
CA ASP A 110 3.71 10.70 -8.85
C ASP A 110 3.14 11.40 -7.60
N VAL A 111 3.25 10.75 -6.45
CA VAL A 111 2.68 11.21 -5.17
C VAL A 111 3.81 11.54 -4.21
N VAL A 112 3.78 12.73 -3.62
CA VAL A 112 4.72 13.14 -2.57
C VAL A 112 3.92 13.44 -1.32
N LYS A 113 4.10 12.64 -0.26
CA LYS A 113 3.38 12.79 1.01
C LYS A 113 4.34 13.08 2.16
N ARG A 114 3.92 13.93 3.10
CA ARG A 114 4.70 14.20 4.32
C ARG A 114 4.65 12.99 5.25
N HIS A 115 5.81 12.61 5.78
CA HIS A 115 5.91 11.58 6.80
C HIS A 115 5.11 12.00 8.04
N GLY A 116 4.24 11.10 8.51
CA GLY A 116 3.38 11.33 9.67
C GLY A 116 2.11 12.14 9.41
N ALA A 117 1.89 12.64 8.18
CA ALA A 117 0.61 13.24 7.83
C ALA A 117 -0.49 12.18 7.91
N THR A 118 -1.60 12.56 8.55
CA THR A 118 -2.78 11.72 8.67
C THR A 118 -3.49 11.60 7.33
N ARG A 119 -4.23 10.50 7.14
CA ARG A 119 -5.09 10.32 5.98
C ARG A 119 -6.03 11.50 5.76
N ASP A 120 -6.61 12.04 6.84
CA ASP A 120 -7.54 13.17 6.75
C ASP A 120 -6.86 14.45 6.27
N GLU A 121 -5.62 14.73 6.71
CA GLU A 121 -4.82 15.85 6.19
C GLU A 121 -4.51 15.68 4.70
N LEU A 122 -4.07 14.49 4.28
CA LEU A 122 -3.77 14.20 2.87
C LEU A 122 -5.01 14.34 1.97
N LEU A 123 -6.14 13.75 2.38
CA LEU A 123 -7.39 13.80 1.62
C LEU A 123 -7.96 15.22 1.55
N SER A 124 -7.71 16.06 2.56
CA SER A 124 -8.19 17.46 2.55
C SER A 124 -7.47 18.33 1.53
N GLU A 125 -6.20 18.05 1.21
CA GLU A 125 -5.42 18.79 0.21
C GLU A 125 -5.70 18.30 -1.23
N LEU A 126 -6.12 17.05 -1.39
CA LEU A 126 -6.24 16.40 -2.70
C LEU A 126 -7.16 17.14 -3.70
N PRO A 127 -8.39 17.60 -3.36
CA PRO A 127 -9.23 18.33 -4.30
C PRO A 127 -8.56 19.56 -4.91
N GLY A 128 -7.89 20.36 -4.07
CA GLY A 128 -7.18 21.55 -4.51
C GLY A 128 -6.02 21.22 -5.44
N LEU A 129 -5.29 20.13 -5.15
CA LEU A 129 -4.20 19.65 -5.99
C LEU A 129 -4.69 19.11 -7.33
N LEU A 130 -5.79 18.37 -7.36
CA LEU A 130 -6.38 17.86 -8.60
C LEU A 130 -6.83 19.00 -9.51
N SER A 131 -7.46 20.03 -8.95
CA SER A 131 -7.80 21.26 -9.68
C SER A 131 -6.53 21.99 -10.17
N GLU A 132 -5.56 22.24 -9.28
CA GLU A 132 -4.32 22.99 -9.60
C GLU A 132 -3.44 22.29 -10.65
N ARG A 133 -3.29 20.97 -10.56
CA ARG A 133 -2.30 20.21 -11.34
C ARG A 133 -2.88 19.53 -12.57
N LEU A 134 -4.16 19.16 -12.53
CA LEU A 134 -4.80 18.32 -13.55
C LEU A 134 -6.08 18.94 -14.14
N ASP A 135 -6.46 20.16 -13.74
CA ASP A 135 -7.72 20.79 -14.16
C ASP A 135 -8.94 19.88 -13.87
N LEU A 136 -8.86 19.13 -12.77
CA LEU A 136 -9.86 18.14 -12.37
C LEU A 136 -10.56 18.59 -11.08
N ASP A 137 -11.74 19.18 -11.25
CA ASP A 137 -12.55 19.65 -10.14
C ASP A 137 -13.39 18.52 -9.54
N VAL A 138 -13.00 18.08 -8.34
CA VAL A 138 -13.69 17.04 -7.57
C VAL A 138 -13.99 17.51 -6.16
N SER A 139 -14.97 16.86 -5.54
CA SER A 139 -15.18 16.91 -4.09
C SER A 139 -14.91 15.54 -3.48
N LEU A 140 -14.33 15.54 -2.28
CA LEU A 140 -14.13 14.35 -1.46
C LEU A 140 -15.03 14.43 -0.24
N GLN A 141 -15.81 13.38 -0.01
CA GLN A 141 -16.62 13.21 1.17
C GLN A 141 -16.26 11.91 1.86
N GLN A 142 -16.14 11.96 3.18
CA GLN A 142 -15.95 10.75 3.98
C GLN A 142 -17.28 10.42 4.65
N VAL A 143 -17.79 9.23 4.38
CA VAL A 143 -19.08 8.76 4.90
C VAL A 143 -18.87 7.45 5.65
N GLU A 144 -19.61 7.27 6.74
CA GLU A 144 -19.65 5.99 7.44
C GLU A 144 -20.65 5.06 6.78
N THR A 145 -20.24 3.82 6.55
CA THR A 145 -21.08 2.74 6.02
C THR A 145 -20.83 1.47 6.82
N MET A 146 -21.78 0.54 6.79
CA MET A 146 -21.51 -0.83 7.24
C MET A 146 -20.76 -1.57 6.13
N ALA A 147 -19.67 -2.23 6.49
CA ALA A 147 -18.89 -3.06 5.59
C ALA A 147 -18.65 -4.44 6.21
N ARG A 148 -18.74 -5.46 5.36
CA ARG A 148 -18.32 -6.82 5.71
C ARG A 148 -16.82 -6.80 6.03
N THR A 149 -16.44 -7.18 7.23
CA THR A 149 -15.11 -6.96 7.80
C THR A 149 -14.57 -8.26 8.36
N LEU A 150 -13.32 -8.60 8.05
CA LEU A 150 -12.62 -9.70 8.68
C LEU A 150 -12.05 -9.22 10.02
N VAL A 151 -12.41 -9.88 11.11
CA VAL A 151 -11.91 -9.53 12.44
C VAL A 151 -10.99 -10.64 12.92
N LEU A 152 -9.74 -10.27 13.23
CA LEU A 152 -8.74 -11.17 13.80
C LEU A 152 -8.69 -10.96 15.31
N ARG A 153 -9.05 -11.97 16.11
CA ARG A 153 -9.04 -11.91 17.57
C ARG A 153 -8.08 -12.91 18.19
N GLY A 154 -7.71 -12.65 19.44
CA GLY A 154 -6.90 -13.58 20.23
C GLY A 154 -5.42 -13.29 20.09
N GLU A 155 -4.61 -14.35 20.05
CA GLU A 155 -3.16 -14.25 19.90
C GLU A 155 -2.71 -14.97 18.62
N ILE A 156 -1.67 -14.47 17.96
CA ILE A 156 -1.08 -15.17 16.80
C ILE A 156 -0.56 -16.55 17.22
N GLY A 157 -0.02 -16.67 18.44
CA GLY A 157 0.56 -17.90 18.98
C GLY A 157 1.95 -18.20 18.41
N THR A 158 2.24 -19.48 18.21
CA THR A 158 3.51 -19.96 17.64
C THR A 158 3.29 -20.39 16.18
N VAL A 159 3.86 -19.62 15.26
CA VAL A 159 3.91 -19.99 13.84
C VAL A 159 4.96 -21.08 13.63
N ALA A 160 4.59 -22.15 12.96
CA ALA A 160 5.50 -23.27 12.69
C ALA A 160 6.65 -22.85 11.75
N PRO A 161 7.88 -23.39 11.94
CA PRO A 161 8.94 -23.29 10.95
C PRO A 161 8.48 -23.88 9.61
N ASP A 162 8.82 -23.20 8.51
CA ASP A 162 8.61 -23.70 7.16
C ASP A 162 9.95 -24.21 6.57
N ASP A 163 10.02 -25.52 6.33
CA ASP A 163 11.17 -26.20 5.75
C ASP A 163 11.45 -25.74 4.30
N GLU A 164 10.43 -25.34 3.54
CA GLU A 164 10.58 -24.79 2.18
C GLU A 164 11.36 -23.47 2.20
N TYR A 165 11.34 -22.77 3.33
CA TYR A 165 12.03 -21.50 3.57
C TYR A 165 13.18 -21.63 4.57
N GLY A 166 13.79 -22.82 4.67
CA GLY A 166 14.99 -23.03 5.48
C GLY A 166 14.74 -22.91 6.98
N GLY A 167 13.53 -23.24 7.44
CA GLY A 167 13.12 -23.17 8.86
C GLY A 167 12.71 -21.78 9.32
N ALA A 168 12.64 -20.80 8.41
CA ALA A 168 12.01 -19.52 8.70
C ALA A 168 10.51 -19.71 8.93
N ARG A 169 9.91 -18.89 9.80
CA ARG A 169 8.47 -19.00 10.12
C ARG A 169 7.66 -18.17 9.15
N TYR A 170 6.75 -18.83 8.45
CA TYR A 170 5.84 -18.20 7.50
C TYR A 170 4.40 -18.53 7.88
N LEU A 171 3.60 -17.48 7.99
CA LEU A 171 2.17 -17.58 7.98
C LEU A 171 1.70 -17.43 6.54
N HIS A 172 1.13 -18.49 5.99
CA HIS A 172 0.63 -18.51 4.63
C HIS A 172 -0.86 -18.23 4.60
N ALA A 173 -1.26 -17.21 3.86
CA ALA A 173 -2.66 -16.91 3.56
C ALA A 173 -2.98 -17.46 2.16
N PHE A 174 -3.82 -18.50 2.10
CA PHE A 174 -4.37 -19.05 0.86
C PHE A 174 -5.78 -19.60 1.07
N ALA A 175 -6.62 -19.54 0.05
CA ALA A 175 -7.96 -20.13 0.13
C ALA A 175 -7.97 -21.61 -0.27
N ASP A 176 -7.41 -21.98 -1.42
CA ASP A 176 -7.44 -23.37 -1.90
C ASP A 176 -6.08 -24.09 -1.72
N ALA A 177 -5.01 -23.49 -2.22
CA ALA A 177 -3.67 -24.04 -2.26
C ALA A 177 -2.62 -22.92 -2.17
N LYS A 178 -1.45 -23.28 -1.66
CA LYS A 178 -0.23 -22.46 -1.84
C LYS A 178 0.07 -22.34 -3.33
N ASN A 179 0.66 -21.22 -3.74
CA ASN A 179 1.17 -21.06 -5.10
C ASN A 179 2.20 -22.15 -5.41
N GLU A 180 2.17 -22.70 -6.62
CA GLU A 180 3.22 -23.61 -7.09
C GLU A 180 4.56 -22.88 -7.32
N ASP A 181 4.53 -21.59 -7.69
CA ASP A 181 5.71 -20.75 -7.83
C ASP A 181 5.90 -19.87 -6.58
N PRO A 182 6.96 -20.07 -5.78
CA PRO A 182 7.22 -19.30 -4.57
C PRO A 182 7.55 -17.82 -4.83
N ARG A 183 7.71 -17.41 -6.10
CA ARG A 183 7.89 -16.02 -6.50
C ARG A 183 6.57 -15.29 -6.75
N ARG A 184 5.44 -16.00 -6.78
CA ARG A 184 4.10 -15.42 -6.98
C ARG A 184 3.42 -15.11 -5.64
N GLY A 185 2.58 -14.08 -5.62
CA GLY A 185 1.92 -13.57 -4.41
C GLY A 185 2.68 -12.40 -3.76
N ALA A 186 2.11 -11.91 -2.66
CA ALA A 186 2.68 -10.83 -1.85
C ALA A 186 3.33 -11.36 -0.57
N GLY A 187 4.26 -10.61 0.01
CA GLY A 187 4.90 -10.99 1.26
C GLY A 187 5.37 -9.80 2.08
N GLY A 188 5.35 -9.98 3.39
CA GLY A 188 5.83 -9.02 4.37
C GLY A 188 7.16 -9.45 5.01
N GLY A 189 7.91 -8.47 5.51
CA GLY A 189 9.08 -8.72 6.35
C GLY A 189 8.70 -9.40 7.68
N PRO A 190 9.71 -9.75 8.51
CA PRO A 190 9.43 -10.38 9.79
C PRO A 190 8.67 -9.40 10.72
N SER A 191 7.52 -9.82 11.23
CA SER A 191 6.70 -9.10 12.21
C SER A 191 6.59 -9.88 13.52
N LYS A 192 6.25 -9.18 14.61
CA LYS A 192 5.92 -9.75 15.91
C LYS A 192 4.44 -9.56 16.29
N ASP A 193 3.65 -8.94 15.43
CA ASP A 193 2.23 -8.67 15.64
C ASP A 193 1.42 -8.96 14.38
N ALA A 194 0.10 -8.85 14.48
CA ALA A 194 -0.81 -9.09 13.36
C ALA A 194 -0.82 -7.96 12.32
N GLY A 195 -0.12 -6.84 12.53
CA GLY A 195 -0.21 -5.64 11.68
C GLY A 195 0.11 -5.93 10.21
N THR A 196 1.20 -6.64 9.95
CA THR A 196 1.58 -7.05 8.57
C THR A 196 0.56 -8.02 7.95
N LEU A 197 -0.06 -8.89 8.76
CA LEU A 197 -1.10 -9.79 8.28
C LEU A 197 -2.36 -8.99 7.89
N VAL A 198 -2.78 -8.07 8.75
CA VAL A 198 -3.95 -7.21 8.54
C VAL A 198 -3.78 -6.34 7.29
N GLU A 199 -2.62 -5.73 7.11
CA GLU A 199 -2.30 -4.93 5.92
C GLU A 199 -2.42 -5.77 4.64
N LEU A 200 -1.73 -6.92 4.59
CA LEU A 200 -1.69 -7.74 3.39
C LEU A 200 -3.04 -8.40 3.07
N LEU A 201 -3.80 -8.82 4.08
CA LEU A 201 -5.16 -9.35 3.88
C LEU A 201 -6.12 -8.25 3.44
N SER A 202 -6.02 -7.03 3.99
CA SER A 202 -6.86 -5.90 3.56
C SER A 202 -6.67 -5.61 2.08
N ILE A 203 -5.43 -5.68 1.60
CA ILE A 203 -5.09 -5.49 0.18
C ILE A 203 -5.61 -6.66 -0.66
N ALA A 204 -5.36 -7.90 -0.24
CA ALA A 204 -5.68 -9.08 -1.04
C ALA A 204 -7.19 -9.32 -1.16
N LEU A 205 -7.93 -9.09 -0.08
CA LEU A 205 -9.37 -9.32 -0.02
C LEU A 205 -10.17 -8.14 -0.56
N GLU A 206 -9.56 -6.97 -0.73
CA GLU A 206 -10.25 -5.69 -0.94
C GLU A 206 -11.42 -5.57 0.05
N MET A 207 -11.10 -5.77 1.33
CA MET A 207 -12.08 -5.82 2.41
C MET A 207 -11.44 -5.26 3.69
N PRO A 208 -12.18 -4.57 4.57
CA PRO A 208 -11.67 -4.16 5.86
C PRO A 208 -11.22 -5.37 6.69
N VAL A 209 -10.00 -5.29 7.24
CA VAL A 209 -9.49 -6.24 8.24
C VAL A 209 -9.18 -5.48 9.52
N VAL A 210 -9.65 -5.97 10.65
CA VAL A 210 -9.46 -5.34 11.96
C VAL A 210 -8.58 -6.23 12.83
N ASP A 211 -7.56 -5.60 13.41
CA ASP A 211 -6.71 -6.19 14.45
C ASP A 211 -7.37 -6.02 15.83
N GLU A 212 -7.97 -7.08 16.36
CA GLU A 212 -8.40 -7.19 17.75
C GLU A 212 -7.51 -8.22 18.50
N THR A 213 -6.28 -8.43 18.03
CA THR A 213 -5.32 -9.33 18.65
C THR A 213 -4.64 -8.68 19.86
N PHE A 214 -4.10 -9.51 20.76
CA PHE A 214 -3.35 -9.05 21.91
C PHE A 214 -2.04 -9.82 22.06
N GLY A 215 -1.03 -9.10 22.57
CA GLY A 215 0.30 -9.64 22.77
C GLY A 215 1.13 -9.72 21.49
N ALA A 216 2.42 -9.98 21.67
CA ALA A 216 3.30 -10.28 20.55
C ALA A 216 3.30 -11.78 20.28
N ALA A 217 3.52 -12.17 19.02
CA ALA A 217 3.87 -13.53 18.67
C ALA A 217 5.13 -13.98 19.43
N VAL A 218 5.17 -15.28 19.77
CA VAL A 218 6.27 -15.86 20.56
C VAL A 218 7.62 -15.65 19.87
N GLU A 219 7.63 -15.77 18.54
CA GLU A 219 8.79 -15.55 17.69
C GLU A 219 8.37 -14.71 16.47
N PRO A 220 9.29 -13.91 15.89
CA PRO A 220 9.01 -13.22 14.64
C PRO A 220 8.63 -14.18 13.51
N PHE A 221 7.70 -13.76 12.67
CA PHE A 221 7.22 -14.53 11.53
C PHE A 221 7.05 -13.64 10.31
N HIS A 222 7.13 -14.24 9.13
CA HIS A 222 6.81 -13.59 7.87
C HIS A 222 5.37 -13.90 7.48
N VAL A 223 4.75 -13.01 6.71
CA VAL A 223 3.44 -13.25 6.09
C VAL A 223 3.63 -13.46 4.60
N ARG A 224 2.97 -14.48 4.05
CA ARG A 224 2.92 -14.75 2.61
C ARG A 224 1.46 -14.86 2.18
N VAL A 225 1.03 -13.99 1.27
CA VAL A 225 -0.30 -14.07 0.65
C VAL A 225 -0.15 -14.67 -0.74
N HIS A 226 -0.82 -15.81 -0.96
CA HIS A 226 -0.82 -16.53 -2.23
C HIS A 226 -1.92 -16.03 -3.17
N ASP A 227 -1.82 -16.35 -4.45
CA ASP A 227 -2.72 -15.81 -5.49
C ASP A 227 -4.18 -16.23 -5.23
N SER A 228 -4.39 -17.40 -4.63
CA SER A 228 -5.72 -17.91 -4.26
C SER A 228 -6.38 -17.20 -3.07
N ALA A 229 -5.64 -16.39 -2.32
CA ALA A 229 -6.21 -15.58 -1.24
C ALA A 229 -6.85 -14.28 -1.75
N TYR A 230 -6.67 -13.93 -3.03
CA TYR A 230 -7.21 -12.69 -3.58
C TYR A 230 -8.70 -12.83 -3.86
N GLY A 231 -9.47 -11.80 -3.50
CA GLY A 231 -10.93 -11.80 -3.58
C GLY A 231 -11.59 -12.47 -2.37
N THR A 232 -12.92 -12.48 -2.35
CA THR A 232 -13.71 -12.93 -1.18
C THR A 232 -14.44 -14.25 -1.40
N GLU A 233 -14.31 -14.86 -2.57
CA GLU A 233 -14.97 -16.11 -2.97
C GLU A 233 -14.53 -17.29 -2.09
N GLY A 234 -13.25 -17.30 -1.71
CA GLY A 234 -12.62 -18.36 -0.91
C GLY A 234 -12.51 -18.06 0.59
N LEU A 235 -13.20 -17.03 1.09
CA LEU A 235 -12.94 -16.45 2.41
C LEU A 235 -13.05 -17.47 3.56
N GLU A 236 -14.02 -18.38 3.52
CA GLU A 236 -14.17 -19.41 4.55
C GLU A 236 -12.98 -20.37 4.61
N LEU A 237 -12.40 -20.73 3.46
CA LEU A 237 -11.25 -21.61 3.40
C LEU A 237 -9.98 -20.88 3.85
N LEU A 238 -9.83 -19.62 3.45
CA LEU A 238 -8.76 -18.75 3.93
C LEU A 238 -8.80 -18.62 5.46
N VAL A 239 -9.97 -18.40 6.03
CA VAL A 239 -10.17 -18.33 7.50
C VAL A 239 -9.70 -19.62 8.16
N ARG A 240 -10.20 -20.79 7.71
CA ARG A 240 -9.79 -22.09 8.26
C ARG A 240 -8.29 -22.33 8.12
N ASN A 241 -7.69 -21.87 7.03
CA ASN A 241 -6.26 -22.01 6.80
C ASN A 241 -5.44 -21.17 7.80
N LEU A 242 -5.87 -19.94 8.07
CA LEU A 242 -5.21 -19.06 9.04
C LEU A 242 -5.40 -19.57 10.48
N GLU A 243 -6.59 -20.02 10.84
CA GLU A 243 -6.88 -20.63 12.15
C GLU A 243 -6.10 -21.94 12.36
N ALA A 244 -5.79 -22.69 11.30
CA ALA A 244 -4.96 -23.90 11.40
C ALA A 244 -3.47 -23.59 11.68
N GLN A 245 -3.02 -22.37 11.39
CA GLN A 245 -1.63 -21.93 11.56
C GLN A 245 -1.41 -21.05 12.80
N THR A 246 -2.49 -20.61 13.44
CA THR A 246 -2.45 -19.62 14.53
C THR A 246 -3.40 -20.01 15.67
N ALA A 247 -3.38 -19.25 16.75
CA ALA A 247 -4.39 -19.31 17.80
C ALA A 247 -5.47 -18.23 17.64
N LEU A 248 -5.60 -17.67 16.43
CA LEU A 248 -6.60 -16.63 16.16
C LEU A 248 -8.01 -17.22 16.12
N ASP A 249 -8.95 -16.44 16.61
CA ASP A 249 -10.39 -16.60 16.35
C ASP A 249 -10.77 -15.59 15.27
N ILE A 250 -11.13 -16.10 14.08
CA ILE A 250 -11.34 -15.25 12.91
C ILE A 250 -12.80 -15.31 12.50
N SER A 251 -13.40 -14.14 12.36
CA SER A 251 -14.81 -14.02 11.99
C SER A 251 -15.03 -12.93 10.96
N VAL A 252 -16.18 -13.03 10.28
CA VAL A 252 -16.62 -12.01 9.33
C VAL A 252 -17.86 -11.33 9.91
N GLU A 253 -17.77 -10.01 10.10
CA GLU A 253 -18.79 -9.22 10.76
C GLU A 253 -19.12 -7.96 9.97
N ASP A 254 -20.34 -7.46 10.10
CA ASP A 254 -20.67 -6.13 9.61
C ASP A 254 -20.18 -5.09 10.63
N ARG A 255 -19.21 -4.26 10.24
CA ARG A 255 -18.65 -3.21 11.08
C ARG A 255 -18.76 -1.84 10.40
N PRO A 256 -18.84 -0.74 11.16
CA PRO A 256 -18.71 0.60 10.61
C PRO A 256 -17.33 0.75 9.94
N ASP A 257 -17.34 1.31 8.75
CA ASP A 257 -16.17 1.61 7.95
C ASP A 257 -16.31 2.98 7.28
N ARG A 258 -15.16 3.61 6.98
CA ARG A 258 -15.11 4.95 6.41
C ARG A 258 -14.88 4.87 4.91
N LEU A 259 -15.94 5.12 4.15
CA LEU A 259 -15.93 5.21 2.69
C LEU A 259 -15.52 6.62 2.27
N VAL A 260 -14.60 6.73 1.31
CA VAL A 260 -14.27 7.98 0.62
C VAL A 260 -15.04 8.02 -0.70
N VAL A 261 -15.98 8.96 -0.79
CA VAL A 261 -16.74 9.24 -2.01
C VAL A 261 -16.07 10.40 -2.75
N VAL A 262 -15.71 10.15 -4.00
CA VAL A 262 -15.12 11.15 -4.90
C VAL A 262 -16.11 11.45 -6.02
N SER A 263 -16.54 12.69 -6.14
CA SER A 263 -17.57 13.12 -7.10
C SER A 263 -17.15 14.42 -7.80
N PRO A 264 -17.74 14.78 -8.96
CA PRO A 264 -17.50 16.09 -9.57
C PRO A 264 -17.78 17.23 -8.58
N ALA A 265 -16.98 18.30 -8.60
CA ALA A 265 -17.35 19.52 -7.89
C ALA A 265 -18.60 20.12 -8.57
N GLY A 266 -19.58 20.53 -7.77
CA GLY A 266 -20.82 21.16 -8.23
C GLY A 266 -20.71 22.65 -8.44
#